data_AF-A0A3S0NC14-F1
#
_entry.id   AF-A0A3S0NC14-F1
#
_cell.length_a   1.000
_cell.length_b   1.000
_cell.length_c   1.000
_cell.angle_alpha   90.00
_cell.angle_beta   90.00
_cell.angle_gamma   90.00
#
_symmetry.space_group_name_H-M   'P 1'
#
loop_
_entity.id
_entity.type
_entity.pdbx_description
1 polymer ?
#
loop_
_entity_poly.entity_id
_entity_poly.type
_entity_poly.pdbx_seq_one_letter_code
_entity_poly.pdbx_strand_id
1 'polypeptide(L)' 'MKNSFRLDTEFHLAVDLIGSGRIDVAPRLSDTLPLAEARRACKLTSDKPQSMKVQIAFD' A
#
# COMPACT_ATOMS: atom_id res chain seq x y z
N MET A 1 17.93 -3.24 20.60
CA MET A 1 17.05 -3.06 19.43
C MET A 1 16.55 -1.63 19.41
N LYS A 2 16.58 -0.94 18.26
CA LYS A 2 15.90 0.36 18.11
C LYS A 2 14.46 0.06 17.69
N ASN A 3 13.48 0.51 18.47
CA ASN A 3 12.08 0.41 18.10
C ASN A 3 11.79 1.40 16.97
N SER A 4 10.99 0.98 16.00
CA SER A 4 10.47 1.85 14.93
C SER A 4 8.96 1.99 15.11
N PHE A 5 8.46 3.22 15.06
CA PHE A 5 7.03 3.52 15.15
C PHE A 5 6.69 4.62 14.16
N ARG A 6 5.85 4.28 13.17
CA ARG A 6 5.40 5.19 12.12
C ARG A 6 6.59 5.89 11.44
N LEU A 7 6.48 7.20 11.25
CA LEU A 7 7.37 8.08 10.51
C LEU A 7 7.08 9.53 10.93
N ASP A 8 8.05 10.41 10.71
CA ASP A 8 7.92 11.86 10.85
C ASP A 8 8.33 12.53 9.53
N THR A 9 9.64 12.77 9.34
CA THR A 9 10.18 13.40 8.13
C THR A 9 10.30 12.44 6.95
N GLU A 10 10.26 11.13 7.19
CA GLU A 10 10.51 10.09 6.19
C GLU A 10 9.39 9.99 5.13
N PHE A 11 8.22 10.61 5.38
CA PHE A 11 7.15 10.67 4.37
C PHE A 11 7.63 11.37 3.10
N HIS A 12 8.28 12.53 3.24
CA HIS A 12 8.77 13.31 2.11
C HIS A 12 9.82 12.53 1.31
N LEU A 13 10.74 11.87 2.02
CA LEU A 13 11.74 11.02 1.39
C LEU A 13 11.09 9.89 0.57
N ALA A 14 10.04 9.25 1.11
CA ALA A 14 9.33 8.19 0.38
C ALA A 14 8.65 8.72 -0.89
N VAL A 15 8.03 9.91 -0.83
CA VAL A 15 7.43 10.57 -2.00
C VAL A 15 8.48 10.84 -3.07
N ASP A 16 9.64 11.40 -2.69
CA ASP A 16 10.72 11.71 -3.63
C ASP A 16 11.29 10.44 -4.29
N LEU A 17 11.49 9.38 -3.51
CA LEU A 17 12.02 8.11 -4.02
C LEU A 17 11.04 7.41 -4.97
N ILE A 18 9.74 7.45 -4.68
CA ILE A 18 8.71 6.89 -5.55
C ILE A 18 8.55 7.75 -6.80
N GLY A 19 8.41 9.07 -6.64
CA GLY A 19 8.22 10.02 -7.74
C GLY A 19 9.41 10.09 -8.70
N SER A 20 10.63 9.88 -8.21
CA SER A 20 11.84 9.78 -9.05
C SER A 20 12.05 8.39 -9.68
N GLY A 21 11.19 7.42 -9.41
CA GLY A 21 11.32 6.04 -9.91
C GLY A 21 12.49 5.26 -9.31
N ARG A 22 13.12 5.77 -8.23
CA ARG A 22 14.16 5.05 -7.48
C ARG A 22 13.61 3.85 -6.73
N ILE A 23 12.31 3.89 -6.39
CA ILE A 23 11.56 2.78 -5.82
C ILE A 23 10.26 2.63 -6.61
N ASP A 24 10.08 1.48 -7.26
CA ASP A 24 8.78 1.10 -7.83
C ASP A 24 7.99 0.26 -6.82
N VAL A 25 6.86 0.81 -6.37
CA VAL A 25 5.95 0.15 -5.43
C VAL A 25 4.77 -0.53 -6.11
N ALA A 26 4.54 -0.27 -7.40
CA ALA A 26 3.38 -0.79 -8.13
C ALA A 26 3.29 -2.33 -8.10
N PRO A 27 4.39 -3.10 -8.23
CA PRO A 27 4.33 -4.57 -8.19
C PRO A 27 3.86 -5.17 -6.86
N ARG A 28 3.77 -4.36 -5.78
CA ARG A 28 3.27 -4.80 -4.47
C ARG A 28 1.75 -4.70 -4.35
N LEU A 29 1.08 -4.00 -5.26
CA LEU A 29 -0.37 -3.91 -5.33
C LEU A 29 -0.93 -5.19 -5.92
N SER A 30 -1.64 -5.96 -5.10
CA SER A 30 -2.23 -7.24 -5.48
C SER A 30 -3.61 -7.08 -6.13
N ASP A 31 -4.36 -6.04 -5.76
CA ASP A 31 -5.68 -5.75 -6.31
C ASP A 31 -6.05 -4.27 -6.11
N THR A 32 -6.95 -3.75 -6.96
CA THR A 32 -7.56 -2.42 -6.82
C THR A 32 -9.07 -2.55 -7.01
N LEU A 33 -9.84 -2.22 -5.98
CA LEU A 33 -11.29 -2.39 -5.95
C LEU A 33 -12.02 -1.05 -5.74
N PRO A 34 -13.21 -0.85 -6.30
CA PRO A 34 -13.99 0.37 -6.07
C PRO A 34 -14.46 0.45 -4.61
N LEU A 35 -14.76 1.67 -4.15
CA LEU A 35 -15.26 1.93 -2.79
C LEU A 35 -16.48 1.06 -2.41
N ALA A 36 -17.37 0.79 -3.36
CA ALA A 36 -18.54 -0.08 -3.17
C ALA A 36 -18.16 -1.51 -2.70
N GLU A 37 -16.94 -1.95 -3.00
CA GLU A 37 -16.41 -3.26 -2.68
C GLU A 37 -15.43 -3.26 -1.49
N ALA A 38 -15.34 -2.17 -0.72
CA ALA A 38 -14.41 -2.05 0.41
C ALA A 38 -14.45 -3.25 1.39
N ARG A 39 -15.65 -3.80 1.65
CA ARG A 39 -15.80 -4.99 2.50
C ARG A 39 -15.13 -6.23 1.89
N ARG A 40 -15.18 -6.40 0.56
CA ARG A 40 -14.50 -7.48 -0.16
C ARG A 40 -12.98 -7.25 -0.15
N ALA A 41 -12.54 -6.01 -0.35
CA ALA A 41 -11.13 -5.63 -0.25
C ALA A 41 -10.51 -6.03 1.10
N CYS A 42 -11.16 -5.70 2.22
CA CYS A 42 -10.68 -6.10 3.55
C CYS A 42 -10.59 -7.63 3.73
N LYS A 43 -11.53 -8.40 3.14
CA LYS A 43 -11.49 -9.87 3.20
C LYS A 43 -10.32 -10.44 2.41
N LEU A 44 -10.06 -9.91 1.21
CA LEU A 44 -8.93 -10.32 0.36
C LEU A 44 -7.58 -10.11 1.06
N THR A 45 -7.40 -8.99 1.76
CA THR A 45 -6.16 -8.72 2.52
C THR A 45 -5.90 -9.69 3.67
N SER A 46 -6.89 -10.47 4.09
CA SER A 46 -6.71 -11.47 5.16
C SER A 46 -6.05 -12.75 4.64
N ASP A 47 -6.05 -12.99 3.32
CA ASP A 47 -5.41 -14.13 2.67
C ASP A 47 -3.95 -13.81 2.28
N LYS A 48 -3.07 -13.93 3.29
CA LYS A 48 -1.64 -13.55 3.26
C LYS A 48 -0.81 -14.15 2.09
N PRO A 49 -1.01 -15.40 1.63
CA PRO A 49 -0.26 -15.92 0.48
C PRO A 49 -0.69 -15.32 -0.87
N GLN A 50 -1.89 -14.74 -0.98
CA GLN A 50 -2.42 -14.21 -2.25
C GLN A 50 -2.41 -12.68 -2.32
N SER A 51 -2.48 -11.97 -1.19
CA SER A 51 -2.61 -10.50 -1.17
C SER A 51 -1.57 -9.83 -0.26
N MET A 52 -0.70 -8.99 -0.84
CA MET A 52 0.25 -8.16 -0.10
C MET A 52 -0.34 -6.76 0.22
N LYS A 53 -1.02 -6.14 -0.75
CA LYS A 53 -1.64 -4.82 -0.59
C LYS A 53 -2.83 -4.68 -1.56
N VAL A 54 -4.01 -4.35 -1.05
CA VAL A 54 -5.19 -4.03 -1.86
C VAL A 54 -5.48 -2.54 -1.74
N GLN A 55 -5.77 -1.88 -2.87
CA GLN A 55 -6.12 -0.46 -2.93
C GLN A 55 -7.63 -0.27 -3.12
N ILE A 56 -8.20 0.75 -2.49
CA ILE A 56 -9.58 1.19 -2.72
C ILE A 56 -9.55 2.41 -3.63
N ALA A 57 -10.26 2.34 -4.75
CA ALA A 57 -10.43 3.43 -5.71
C ALA A 57 -11.74 4.21 -5.43
N PHE A 58 -11.71 5.52 -5.67
CA PHE A 58 -12.77 6.49 -5.30
C PHE A 58 -13.45 7.16 -6.50
N ASP A 59 -13.10 6.72 -7.71
CA ASP A 59 -13.63 7.13 -8.99
C ASP A 59 -15.03 6.56 -9.29
#